data_AF-A0A3C1ZS73-F1
#
_entry.id   AF-A0A3C1ZS73-F1
#
_cell.length_a   1.000
_cell.length_b   1.000
_cell.length_c   1.000
_cell.angle_alpha   90.00
_cell.angle_beta   90.00
_cell.angle_gamma   90.00
#
_symmetry.space_group_name_H-M   'P 1'
#
loop_
_entity.id
_entity.type
_entity.pdbx_description
1 polymer ?
#
loop_
_entity_poly.entity_id
_entity_poly.type
_entity_poly.pdbx_seq_one_letter_code
_entity_poly.pdbx_strand_id
1 'polypeptide(L)'
;RNGLQVFISGRVSPSHLKALEAALMSGPEGVVKEVAELLPPTAGAKLNFPKEGVQSTLRIGQQVLPKGHPDFHQFRIAVELLGGYFGARLMQNLREDKGLTYGIYSQIMPLAQGNYLSIGADVKKADVDLALAEVEKEVRLLGTERVSEEELGRVKTQLAGKLLGQMNSPFAHAEVFKGLYYWDLPMSRFRDFFTAIEATTPEVIQKMATTYLKWEDLHAVVVG
;
A
#
# COMPACT_ATOMS: atom_id res chain seq x y z
N ARG A 1 3.68 -4.99 30.94
CA ARG A 1 5.08 -4.51 31.07
C ARG A 1 5.28 -3.45 30.01
N ASN A 2 5.75 -2.27 30.37
CA ASN A 2 5.72 -1.07 29.51
C ASN A 2 6.07 -1.40 28.04
N GLY A 3 5.09 -1.23 27.14
CA GLY A 3 5.24 -1.45 25.70
C GLY A 3 5.09 -2.87 25.15
N LEU A 4 5.01 -3.93 25.98
CA LEU A 4 4.80 -5.29 25.49
C LEU A 4 3.30 -5.58 25.30
N GLN A 5 2.93 -5.90 24.06
CA GLN A 5 1.59 -6.37 23.68
C GLN A 5 1.70 -7.77 23.08
N VAL A 6 0.80 -8.67 23.50
CA VAL A 6 0.78 -10.05 23.02
C VAL A 6 -0.57 -10.36 22.40
N PHE A 7 -0.54 -10.83 21.16
CA PHE A 7 -1.71 -11.22 20.38
C PHE A 7 -1.69 -12.74 20.22
N ILE A 8 -2.79 -13.40 20.58
CA ILE A 8 -2.89 -14.86 20.57
C ILE A 8 -4.13 -15.24 19.77
N SER A 9 -4.02 -16.27 18.94
CA SER A 9 -5.16 -16.81 18.18
C SER A 9 -5.05 -18.32 18.03
N GLY A 10 -6.20 -18.97 17.83
CA GLY A 10 -6.36 -20.42 17.79
C GLY A 10 -7.14 -20.94 18.99
N ARG A 11 -6.90 -22.20 19.37
CA ARG A 11 -7.56 -22.85 20.51
C ARG A 11 -6.90 -22.43 21.82
N VAL A 12 -7.18 -21.21 22.26
CA VAL A 12 -6.66 -20.65 23.50
C VAL A 12 -7.52 -21.09 24.67
N SER A 13 -6.90 -21.58 25.74
CA SER A 13 -7.56 -21.96 26.99
C SER A 13 -7.04 -21.08 28.14
N PRO A 14 -7.76 -21.02 29.28
CA PRO A 14 -7.27 -20.30 30.45
C PRO A 14 -5.90 -20.80 30.96
N SER A 15 -5.56 -22.08 30.77
CA SER A 15 -4.24 -22.61 31.17
C SER A 15 -3.12 -22.08 30.28
N HIS A 16 -3.35 -21.90 28.97
CA HIS A 16 -2.38 -21.27 28.07
C HIS A 16 -2.10 -19.82 28.46
N LEU A 17 -3.14 -19.06 28.81
CA LEU A 17 -2.99 -17.67 29.24
C LEU A 17 -2.16 -17.56 30.52
N LYS A 18 -2.47 -18.40 31.53
CA LYS A 18 -1.69 -18.43 32.78
C LYS A 18 -0.22 -18.78 32.57
N ALA A 19 0.07 -19.75 31.69
CA ALA A 19 1.45 -20.13 31.37
C ALA A 19 2.20 -19.00 30.68
N LEU A 20 1.55 -18.30 29.76
CA LEU A 20 2.12 -17.16 29.05
C LEU A 20 2.38 -15.97 30.00
N GLU A 21 1.41 -15.64 30.85
CA GLU A 21 1.58 -14.62 31.89
C GLU A 21 2.77 -14.98 32.78
N ALA A 22 2.83 -16.19 33.32
CA ALA A 22 3.94 -16.64 34.16
C ALA A 22 5.31 -16.51 33.46
N ALA A 23 5.40 -16.88 32.18
CA ALA A 23 6.64 -16.76 31.41
C ALA A 23 7.06 -15.31 31.18
N LEU A 24 6.10 -14.43 30.83
CA LEU A 24 6.37 -13.04 30.48
C LEU A 24 6.51 -12.11 31.71
N MET A 25 6.17 -12.62 32.90
CA MET A 25 6.40 -11.97 34.20
C MET A 25 7.86 -12.01 34.65
N SER A 26 8.78 -12.55 33.84
CA SER A 26 10.24 -12.46 34.06
C SER A 26 10.90 -11.79 32.85
N GLY A 27 11.78 -10.79 33.05
CA GLY A 27 12.38 -9.99 31.97
C GLY A 27 12.38 -8.47 32.23
N PRO A 28 13.12 -7.69 31.44
CA PRO A 28 13.26 -6.25 31.62
C PRO A 28 11.96 -5.50 31.27
N GLU A 29 11.75 -4.34 31.89
CA GLU A 29 10.71 -3.41 31.44
C GLU A 29 11.08 -2.85 30.06
N GLY A 30 10.12 -2.83 29.15
CA GLY A 30 10.29 -2.18 27.86
C GLY A 30 10.22 -0.66 28.01
N VAL A 31 11.01 0.05 27.20
CA VAL A 31 10.85 1.50 27.04
C VAL A 31 9.93 1.71 25.83
N VAL A 32 8.76 2.30 26.05
CA VAL A 32 7.91 2.76 24.95
C VAL A 32 8.61 3.97 24.35
N LYS A 33 9.17 3.83 23.15
CA LYS A 33 9.70 4.97 22.41
C LYS A 33 8.53 5.79 21.89
N GLU A 34 8.62 7.10 22.10
CA GLU A 34 7.71 8.04 21.47
C GLU A 34 7.87 7.91 19.95
N VAL A 35 6.75 7.78 19.26
CA VAL A 35 6.76 7.69 17.81
C VAL A 35 6.97 9.10 17.28
N ALA A 36 8.00 9.31 16.46
CA ALA A 36 8.25 10.62 15.85
C ALA A 36 7.07 11.05 14.97
N GLU A 37 6.76 12.34 14.99
CA GLU A 37 5.76 12.92 14.09
C GLU A 37 6.16 12.77 12.63
N LEU A 38 5.15 12.59 11.77
CA LEU A 38 5.38 12.56 10.34
C LEU A 38 5.74 13.97 9.86
N LEU A 39 6.87 14.10 9.16
CA LEU A 39 7.24 15.36 8.52
C LEU A 39 6.15 15.76 7.51
N PRO A 40 5.88 17.07 7.33
CA PRO A 40 4.89 17.51 6.34
C PRO A 40 5.30 17.06 4.92
N PRO A 41 4.31 16.83 4.02
CA PRO A 41 4.59 16.58 2.62
C PRO A 41 5.39 17.72 1.97
N THR A 42 6.29 17.37 1.07
CA THR A 42 7.06 18.31 0.26
C THR A 42 6.67 18.20 -1.21
N ALA A 43 7.00 19.22 -2.02
CA ALA A 43 6.86 19.12 -3.46
C ALA A 43 7.71 17.98 -4.02
N GLY A 44 7.21 17.31 -5.06
CA GLY A 44 7.89 16.20 -5.71
C GLY A 44 9.26 16.59 -6.27
N ALA A 45 10.19 15.65 -6.24
CA ALA A 45 11.55 15.84 -6.75
C ALA A 45 12.07 14.57 -7.42
N LYS A 46 12.85 14.73 -8.48
CA LYS A 46 13.63 13.65 -9.10
C LYS A 46 15.05 13.65 -8.52
N LEU A 47 15.42 12.59 -7.82
CA LEU A 47 16.73 12.39 -7.22
C LEU A 47 17.43 11.22 -7.91
N ASN A 48 18.62 11.46 -8.46
CA ASN A 48 19.41 10.44 -9.14
C ASN A 48 20.67 10.14 -8.35
N PHE A 49 20.91 8.87 -8.05
CA PHE A 49 22.09 8.36 -7.36
C PHE A 49 22.84 7.40 -8.30
N PRO A 50 23.88 7.89 -9.01
CA PRO A 50 24.60 7.08 -9.98
C PRO A 50 25.25 5.87 -9.32
N LYS A 51 25.15 4.70 -9.97
CA LYS A 51 25.87 3.49 -9.59
C LYS A 51 26.35 2.74 -10.83
N GLU A 52 27.40 1.93 -10.68
CA GLU A 52 27.83 1.01 -11.74
C GLU A 52 26.83 -0.14 -11.89
N GLY A 53 26.55 -0.52 -13.13
CA GLY A 53 25.59 -1.57 -13.46
C GLY A 53 24.86 -1.31 -14.77
N VAL A 54 24.12 -2.33 -15.23
CA VAL A 54 23.29 -2.25 -16.45
C VAL A 54 21.82 -1.98 -16.13
N GLN A 55 21.44 -2.01 -14.85
CA GLN A 55 20.08 -1.79 -14.35
C GLN A 55 20.05 -0.61 -13.38
N SER A 56 18.90 0.05 -13.32
CA SER A 56 18.59 1.08 -12.34
C SER A 56 17.28 0.74 -11.63
N THR A 57 17.25 1.01 -10.33
CA THR A 57 16.08 0.83 -9.48
C THR A 57 15.33 2.15 -9.35
N LEU A 58 14.03 2.11 -9.61
CA LEU A 58 13.10 3.24 -9.49
C LEU A 58 12.28 3.07 -8.22
N ARG A 59 12.18 4.12 -7.41
CA ARG A 59 11.22 4.24 -6.31
C ARG A 59 10.52 5.58 -6.42
N ILE A 60 9.22 5.56 -6.64
CA ILE A 60 8.40 6.75 -6.83
C ILE A 60 7.33 6.76 -5.75
N GLY A 61 7.11 7.87 -5.06
CA GLY A 61 6.18 7.87 -3.95
C GLY A 61 5.92 9.22 -3.33
N GLN A 62 4.90 9.27 -2.49
CA GLN A 62 4.51 10.43 -1.71
C GLN A 62 3.79 9.99 -0.44
N GLN A 63 3.72 10.86 0.57
CA GLN A 63 2.83 10.63 1.71
C GLN A 63 1.37 10.60 1.25
N VAL A 64 0.55 9.76 1.87
CA VAL A 64 -0.86 9.60 1.50
C VAL A 64 -1.75 9.48 2.72
N LEU A 65 -3.05 9.38 2.46
CA LEU A 65 -4.13 9.33 3.45
C LEU A 65 -3.84 8.40 4.64
N PRO A 66 -4.10 8.84 5.89
CA PRO A 66 -4.09 7.96 7.04
C PRO A 66 -5.20 6.90 6.93
N LYS A 67 -5.04 5.79 7.64
CA LYS A 67 -5.94 4.63 7.56
C LYS A 67 -7.39 4.96 7.96
N GLY A 68 -7.61 5.95 8.82
CA GLY A 68 -8.93 6.39 9.26
C GLY A 68 -9.59 7.45 8.36
N HIS A 69 -8.92 7.92 7.31
CA HIS A 69 -9.50 8.91 6.40
C HIS A 69 -10.69 8.31 5.63
N PRO A 70 -11.80 9.06 5.43
CA PRO A 70 -12.99 8.54 4.74
C PRO A 70 -12.70 8.04 3.32
N ASP A 71 -11.83 8.73 2.59
CA ASP A 71 -11.46 8.36 1.23
C ASP A 71 -10.43 7.21 1.16
N PHE A 72 -9.87 6.75 2.28
CA PHE A 72 -8.75 5.79 2.28
C PHE A 72 -9.06 4.51 1.49
N HIS A 73 -10.27 3.97 1.66
CA HIS A 73 -10.65 2.73 0.99
C HIS A 73 -10.78 2.91 -0.54
N GLN A 74 -11.40 4.00 -0.99
CA GLN A 74 -11.54 4.31 -2.41
C GLN A 74 -10.19 4.62 -3.05
N PHE A 75 -9.35 5.38 -2.35
CA PHE A 75 -7.98 5.66 -2.79
C PHE A 75 -7.14 4.37 -2.90
N ARG A 76 -7.27 3.45 -1.94
CA ARG A 76 -6.63 2.14 -2.01
C ARG A 76 -7.05 1.34 -3.25
N ILE A 77 -8.33 1.42 -3.66
CA ILE A 77 -8.81 0.76 -4.88
C ILE A 77 -8.14 1.38 -6.12
N ALA A 78 -8.02 2.71 -6.18
CA ALA A 78 -7.32 3.39 -7.26
C ALA A 78 -5.83 3.00 -7.34
N VAL A 79 -5.14 2.89 -6.19
CA VAL A 79 -3.75 2.41 -6.15
C VAL A 79 -3.62 0.94 -6.59
N GLU A 80 -4.59 0.07 -6.26
CA GLU A 80 -4.57 -1.31 -6.74
C GLU A 80 -4.81 -1.39 -8.27
N LEU A 81 -5.67 -0.53 -8.82
CA LEU A 81 -5.90 -0.42 -10.27
C LEU A 81 -4.66 0.08 -11.02
N LEU A 82 -3.93 1.04 -10.44
CA LEU A 82 -2.70 1.57 -11.02
C LEU A 82 -1.62 0.48 -11.17
N GLY A 83 -1.40 -0.35 -10.15
CA GLY A 83 -0.26 -1.28 -10.13
C GLY A 83 -0.27 -2.35 -9.03
N GLY A 84 -1.42 -2.67 -8.44
CA GLY A 84 -1.49 -3.58 -7.28
C GLY A 84 -1.52 -5.07 -7.62
N TYR A 85 -1.69 -5.43 -8.89
CA TYR A 85 -1.79 -6.81 -9.37
C TYR A 85 -1.28 -6.95 -10.81
N PHE A 86 -1.21 -8.19 -11.31
CA PHE A 86 -0.62 -8.49 -12.61
C PHE A 86 -1.33 -7.81 -13.80
N GLY A 87 -2.66 -7.71 -13.76
CA GLY A 87 -3.46 -7.06 -14.81
C GLY A 87 -3.66 -5.55 -14.60
N ALA A 88 -2.88 -4.92 -13.72
CA ALA A 88 -2.97 -3.48 -13.44
C ALA A 88 -2.27 -2.66 -14.54
N ARG A 89 -2.63 -1.37 -14.66
CA ARG A 89 -2.17 -0.49 -15.74
C ARG A 89 -0.65 -0.42 -15.90
N LEU A 90 0.08 -0.22 -14.81
CA LEU A 90 1.54 -0.13 -14.84
C LEU A 90 2.18 -1.44 -15.32
N MET A 91 1.65 -2.59 -14.91
CA MET A 91 2.14 -3.89 -15.36
C MET A 91 1.88 -4.09 -16.85
N GLN A 92 0.66 -3.82 -17.32
CA GLN A 92 0.31 -3.92 -18.73
C GLN A 92 1.22 -3.02 -19.58
N ASN A 93 1.30 -1.74 -19.24
CA ASN A 93 2.09 -0.77 -19.99
C ASN A 93 3.62 -1.09 -19.96
N LEU A 94 4.24 -1.12 -18.78
CA LEU A 94 5.71 -1.16 -18.72
C LEU A 94 6.28 -2.55 -18.94
N ARG A 95 5.58 -3.60 -18.49
CA ARG A 95 6.08 -4.98 -18.59
C ARG A 95 5.57 -5.66 -19.84
N GLU A 96 4.26 -5.64 -20.11
CA GLU A 96 3.67 -6.44 -21.20
C GLU A 96 3.82 -5.75 -22.56
N ASP A 97 3.44 -4.48 -22.66
CA ASP A 97 3.47 -3.75 -23.94
C ASP A 97 4.89 -3.35 -24.34
N LYS A 98 5.68 -2.87 -23.38
CA LYS A 98 7.00 -2.24 -23.66
C LYS A 98 8.22 -3.05 -23.23
N GLY A 99 8.06 -4.05 -22.36
CA GLY A 99 9.18 -4.90 -21.90
C GLY A 99 10.30 -4.12 -21.17
N LEU A 100 9.99 -2.99 -20.53
CA LEU A 100 10.97 -2.14 -19.84
C LEU A 100 11.44 -2.72 -18.50
N THR A 101 10.59 -3.54 -17.89
CA THR A 101 10.83 -4.14 -16.58
C THR A 101 10.31 -5.56 -16.51
N TYR A 102 10.86 -6.35 -15.59
CA TYR A 102 10.25 -7.63 -15.22
C TYR A 102 8.96 -7.44 -14.40
N GLY A 103 8.84 -6.33 -13.67
CA GLY A 103 7.66 -6.02 -12.88
C GLY A 103 7.69 -4.62 -12.27
N ILE A 104 6.52 -4.00 -12.21
CA ILE A 104 6.28 -2.72 -11.55
C ILE A 104 5.02 -2.80 -10.68
N TYR A 105 5.11 -2.30 -9.46
CA TYR A 105 4.01 -2.39 -8.49
C TYR A 105 3.75 -1.06 -7.81
N SER A 106 2.49 -0.76 -7.53
CA SER A 106 2.05 0.34 -6.66
C SER A 106 1.35 -0.19 -5.41
N GLN A 107 1.71 0.35 -4.24
CA GLN A 107 1.13 -0.06 -2.96
C GLN A 107 1.17 1.07 -1.93
N ILE A 108 0.23 1.03 -0.98
CA ILE A 108 0.22 1.92 0.18
C ILE A 108 0.99 1.24 1.32
N MET A 109 2.09 1.85 1.71
CA MET A 109 2.99 1.37 2.75
C MET A 109 2.65 2.05 4.09
N PRO A 110 2.41 1.28 5.17
CA PRO A 110 2.12 1.85 6.47
C PRO A 110 3.38 2.40 7.13
N LEU A 111 3.22 3.54 7.80
CA LEU A 111 4.16 4.10 8.76
C LEU A 111 3.51 4.10 10.15
N ALA A 112 4.30 4.40 11.18
CA ALA A 112 3.79 4.50 12.54
C ALA A 112 2.78 5.66 12.70
N GLN A 113 3.02 6.81 12.04
CA GLN A 113 2.13 7.99 12.07
C GLN A 113 1.51 8.35 10.71
N GLY A 114 1.37 7.40 9.78
CA GLY A 114 0.81 7.71 8.46
C GLY A 114 0.95 6.60 7.45
N ASN A 115 0.87 6.95 6.17
CA ASN A 115 1.15 6.03 5.07
C ASN A 115 1.87 6.78 3.94
N TYR A 116 2.53 6.03 3.06
CA TYR A 116 3.03 6.55 1.79
C TYR A 116 2.67 5.63 0.63
N LEU A 117 2.44 6.20 -0.55
CA LEU A 117 2.39 5.45 -1.79
C LEU A 117 3.82 5.10 -2.21
N SER A 118 4.03 3.86 -2.63
CA SER A 118 5.26 3.41 -3.26
C SER A 118 4.93 2.76 -4.59
N ILE A 119 5.54 3.27 -5.66
CA ILE A 119 5.63 2.66 -6.98
C ILE A 119 7.08 2.23 -7.17
N GLY A 120 7.33 0.98 -7.56
CA GLY A 120 8.69 0.46 -7.68
C GLY A 120 8.86 -0.46 -8.88
N ALA A 121 9.98 -0.29 -9.58
CA ALA A 121 10.40 -1.11 -10.71
C ALA A 121 11.93 -1.15 -10.80
N ASP A 122 12.46 -2.18 -11.44
CA ASP A 122 13.86 -2.23 -11.88
C ASP A 122 13.87 -2.26 -13.42
N VAL A 123 14.66 -1.37 -14.03
CA VAL A 123 14.70 -1.17 -15.48
C VAL A 123 16.15 -1.18 -15.97
N LYS A 124 16.37 -1.30 -17.28
CA LYS A 124 17.71 -1.06 -17.84
C LYS A 124 18.07 0.41 -17.65
N LYS A 125 19.36 0.69 -17.42
CA LYS A 125 19.86 2.05 -17.22
C LYS A 125 19.51 3.00 -18.38
N ALA A 126 19.53 2.50 -19.61
CA ALA A 126 19.16 3.26 -20.81
C ALA A 126 17.66 3.60 -20.89
N ASP A 127 16.80 2.88 -20.17
CA ASP A 127 15.34 2.98 -20.27
C ASP A 127 14.71 3.77 -19.10
N VAL A 128 15.52 4.33 -18.19
CA VAL A 128 15.05 5.04 -16.99
C VAL A 128 14.09 6.18 -17.33
N ASP A 129 14.47 7.05 -18.25
CA ASP A 129 13.64 8.23 -18.57
C ASP A 129 12.34 7.84 -19.26
N LEU A 130 12.38 6.81 -20.13
CA LEU A 130 11.18 6.26 -20.75
C LEU A 130 10.26 5.62 -19.70
N ALA A 131 10.82 4.82 -18.78
CA ALA A 131 10.03 4.20 -17.72
C ALA A 131 9.37 5.25 -16.82
N LEU A 132 10.08 6.31 -16.43
CA LEU A 132 9.51 7.40 -15.64
C LEU A 132 8.37 8.12 -16.39
N ALA A 133 8.56 8.40 -17.68
CA ALA A 133 7.54 9.03 -18.51
C ALA A 133 6.27 8.16 -18.63
N GLU A 134 6.42 6.84 -18.74
CA GLU A 134 5.28 5.91 -18.81
C GLU A 134 4.56 5.77 -17.46
N VAL A 135 5.28 5.82 -16.32
CA VAL A 135 4.63 5.88 -15.00
C VAL A 135 3.85 7.18 -14.86
N GLU A 136 4.46 8.33 -15.22
CA GLU A 136 3.77 9.62 -15.19
C GLU A 136 2.51 9.60 -16.04
N LYS A 137 2.61 9.06 -17.26
CA LYS A 137 1.48 8.91 -18.17
C LYS A 137 0.34 8.14 -17.51
N GLU A 138 0.58 6.95 -16.96
CA GLU A 138 -0.48 6.16 -16.33
C GLU A 138 -1.10 6.85 -15.11
N VAL A 139 -0.29 7.53 -14.31
CA VAL A 139 -0.78 8.33 -13.16
C VAL A 139 -1.71 9.44 -13.64
N ARG A 140 -1.31 10.18 -14.68
CA ARG A 140 -2.13 11.27 -15.24
C ARG A 140 -3.41 10.75 -15.88
N LEU A 141 -3.32 9.69 -16.69
CA LEU A 141 -4.47 9.07 -17.35
C LEU A 141 -5.52 8.62 -16.33
N LEU A 142 -5.10 8.12 -15.16
CA LEU A 142 -6.05 7.72 -14.12
C LEU A 142 -6.87 8.90 -13.55
N GLY A 143 -6.33 10.12 -13.59
CA GLY A 143 -7.03 11.34 -13.19
C GLY A 143 -7.79 12.03 -14.33
N THR A 144 -7.35 11.88 -15.58
CA THR A 144 -7.96 12.58 -16.72
C THR A 144 -8.94 11.73 -17.52
N GLU A 145 -8.77 10.42 -17.53
CA GLU A 145 -9.61 9.49 -18.28
C GLU A 145 -10.41 8.58 -17.36
N ARG A 146 -11.67 8.40 -17.71
CA ARG A 146 -12.56 7.51 -16.99
C ARG A 146 -12.13 6.06 -17.22
N VAL A 147 -11.89 5.31 -16.14
CA VAL A 147 -11.63 3.85 -16.22
C VAL A 147 -12.85 3.13 -16.80
N SER A 148 -12.64 2.03 -17.52
CA SER A 148 -13.76 1.24 -18.03
C SER A 148 -14.43 0.44 -16.90
N GLU A 149 -15.71 0.12 -17.05
CA GLU A 149 -16.43 -0.73 -16.09
C GLU A 149 -15.80 -2.13 -16.00
N GLU A 150 -15.29 -2.65 -17.12
CA GLU A 150 -14.58 -3.94 -17.16
C GLU A 150 -13.29 -3.89 -16.35
N GLU A 151 -12.47 -2.86 -16.54
CA GLU A 151 -11.23 -2.66 -15.79
C GLU A 151 -11.50 -2.55 -14.29
N LEU A 152 -12.48 -1.73 -13.91
CA LEU A 152 -12.90 -1.59 -12.53
C LEU A 152 -13.43 -2.90 -11.94
N GLY A 153 -14.24 -3.65 -12.70
CA GLY A 153 -14.76 -4.95 -12.31
C GLY A 153 -13.68 -5.99 -12.00
N ARG A 154 -12.60 -6.01 -12.81
CA ARG A 154 -11.43 -6.88 -12.56
C ARG A 154 -10.73 -6.52 -11.24
N VAL A 155 -10.48 -5.23 -11.01
CA VAL A 155 -9.89 -4.75 -9.76
C VAL A 155 -10.73 -5.08 -8.53
N LYS A 156 -12.05 -4.85 -8.60
CA LYS A 156 -12.96 -5.18 -7.49
C LYS A 156 -12.93 -6.67 -7.16
N THR A 157 -12.97 -7.52 -8.19
CA THR A 157 -12.91 -8.98 -8.04
C THR A 157 -11.59 -9.41 -7.40
N GLN A 158 -10.46 -8.87 -7.88
CA GLN A 158 -9.14 -9.15 -7.34
C GLN A 158 -9.02 -8.75 -5.86
N LEU A 159 -9.50 -7.55 -5.50
CA LEU A 159 -9.48 -7.06 -4.12
C LEU A 159 -10.36 -7.89 -3.19
N ALA A 160 -11.57 -8.25 -3.63
CA ALA A 160 -12.47 -9.12 -2.87
C ALA A 160 -11.83 -10.49 -2.61
N GLY A 161 -11.24 -11.11 -3.63
CA GLY A 161 -10.54 -12.39 -3.50
C GLY A 161 -9.33 -12.31 -2.55
N LYS A 162 -8.52 -11.26 -2.66
CA LYS A 162 -7.37 -10.99 -1.78
C LYS A 162 -7.81 -10.83 -0.33
N LEU A 163 -8.92 -10.12 -0.08
CA LEU A 163 -9.45 -9.89 1.26
C LEU A 163 -9.95 -11.19 1.91
N LEU A 164 -10.67 -12.03 1.15
CA LEU A 164 -11.13 -13.34 1.63
C LEU A 164 -9.94 -14.28 1.93
N GLY A 165 -8.90 -14.26 1.08
CA GLY A 165 -7.69 -15.05 1.30
C GLY A 165 -6.89 -14.63 2.54
N GLN A 166 -6.94 -13.36 2.93
CA GLN A 166 -6.22 -12.82 4.08
C GLN A 166 -6.77 -13.26 5.45
N MET A 167 -7.90 -13.96 5.51
CA MET A 167 -8.55 -14.34 6.77
C MET A 167 -8.80 -15.86 6.88
N ASN A 168 -7.94 -16.67 6.25
CA ASN A 168 -8.14 -18.13 6.14
C ASN A 168 -7.51 -18.97 7.27
N SER A 169 -6.84 -18.35 8.25
CA SER A 169 -6.21 -19.07 9.36
C SER A 169 -6.28 -18.30 10.67
N PRO A 170 -6.17 -18.99 11.83
CA PRO A 170 -6.11 -18.33 13.13
C PRO A 170 -5.00 -17.28 13.22
N PHE A 171 -3.80 -17.58 12.69
CA PHE A 171 -2.69 -16.63 12.68
C PHE A 171 -2.99 -15.39 11.83
N ALA A 172 -3.67 -15.58 10.69
CA ALA A 172 -4.10 -14.46 9.85
C ALA A 172 -5.12 -13.56 10.58
N HIS A 173 -6.02 -14.14 11.37
CA HIS A 173 -6.94 -13.36 12.23
C HIS A 173 -6.19 -12.54 13.28
N ALA A 174 -5.15 -13.11 13.91
CA ALA A 174 -4.31 -12.36 14.86
C ALA A 174 -3.60 -11.19 14.18
N GLU A 175 -3.02 -11.37 13.00
CA GLU A 175 -2.33 -10.30 12.26
C GLU A 175 -3.28 -9.17 11.87
N VAL A 176 -4.48 -9.53 11.42
CA VAL A 176 -5.57 -8.59 11.14
C VAL A 176 -5.94 -7.78 12.39
N PHE A 177 -6.23 -8.47 13.49
CA PHE A 177 -6.64 -7.83 14.75
C PHE A 177 -5.53 -6.95 15.32
N LYS A 178 -4.28 -7.42 15.27
CA LYS A 178 -3.09 -6.66 15.65
C LYS A 178 -3.01 -5.35 14.87
N GLY A 179 -3.26 -5.38 13.56
CA GLY A 179 -3.34 -4.17 12.75
C GLY A 179 -4.44 -3.22 13.20
N LEU A 180 -5.67 -3.72 13.39
CA LEU A 180 -6.77 -2.90 13.86
C LEU A 180 -6.45 -2.21 15.19
N TYR A 181 -5.86 -2.97 16.12
CA TYR A 181 -5.46 -2.46 17.43
C TYR A 181 -4.39 -1.37 17.33
N TYR A 182 -3.31 -1.60 16.56
CA TYR A 182 -2.21 -0.62 16.48
C TYR A 182 -2.58 0.70 15.81
N TRP A 183 -3.53 0.68 14.88
CA TRP A 183 -3.97 1.88 14.18
C TRP A 183 -5.28 2.46 14.72
N ASP A 184 -5.77 1.96 15.86
CA ASP A 184 -7.02 2.35 16.50
C ASP A 184 -8.22 2.34 15.53
N LEU A 185 -8.42 1.20 14.88
CA LEU A 185 -9.41 1.03 13.82
C LEU A 185 -10.56 0.12 14.27
N PRO A 186 -11.80 0.43 13.85
CA PRO A 186 -12.94 -0.39 14.23
C PRO A 186 -12.90 -1.76 13.56
N MET A 187 -13.45 -2.79 14.23
CA MET A 187 -13.64 -4.13 13.66
C MET A 187 -14.51 -4.12 12.40
N SER A 188 -15.35 -3.09 12.21
CA SER A 188 -16.17 -2.93 10.99
C SER A 188 -15.34 -2.70 9.73
N ARG A 189 -14.07 -2.27 9.85
CA ARG A 189 -13.22 -1.86 8.73
C ARG A 189 -13.19 -2.84 7.55
N PHE A 190 -13.27 -4.15 7.82
CA PHE A 190 -13.31 -5.17 6.77
C PHE A 190 -14.60 -5.11 5.96
N ARG A 191 -15.74 -4.99 6.65
CA ARG A 191 -17.05 -4.77 6.05
C ARG A 191 -17.08 -3.46 5.29
N ASP A 192 -16.55 -2.40 5.90
CA ASP A 192 -16.49 -1.06 5.31
C ASP A 192 -15.68 -1.07 4.01
N PHE A 193 -14.60 -1.88 3.95
CA PHE A 193 -13.83 -2.03 2.72
C PHE A 193 -14.60 -2.80 1.64
N PHE A 194 -15.35 -3.85 1.98
CA PHE A 194 -16.24 -4.52 1.01
C PHE A 194 -17.30 -3.57 0.47
N THR A 195 -17.95 -2.81 1.34
CA THR A 195 -18.92 -1.78 0.93
C THR A 195 -18.27 -0.74 0.02
N ALA A 196 -17.04 -0.30 0.31
CA ALA A 196 -16.30 0.61 -0.55
C ALA A 196 -15.98 -0.02 -1.92
N ILE A 197 -15.59 -1.30 -1.97
CA ILE A 197 -15.36 -2.04 -3.23
C ILE A 197 -16.63 -2.03 -4.08
N GLU A 198 -17.79 -2.36 -3.49
CA GLU A 198 -19.07 -2.39 -4.20
C GLU A 198 -19.46 -1.00 -4.72
N ALA A 199 -19.41 0.01 -3.85
CA ALA A 199 -19.87 1.38 -4.14
C ALA A 199 -18.94 2.19 -5.06
N THR A 200 -17.69 1.78 -5.26
CA THR A 200 -16.73 2.53 -6.09
C THR A 200 -17.15 2.51 -7.56
N THR A 201 -17.21 3.67 -8.20
CA THR A 201 -17.49 3.82 -9.64
C THR A 201 -16.27 4.36 -10.37
N PRO A 202 -16.24 4.38 -11.71
CA PRO A 202 -15.14 5.00 -12.44
C PRO A 202 -14.90 6.47 -12.10
N GLU A 203 -15.94 7.24 -11.84
CA GLU A 203 -15.85 8.64 -11.40
C GLU A 203 -15.19 8.76 -10.03
N VAL A 204 -15.47 7.83 -9.12
CA VAL A 204 -14.81 7.78 -7.82
C VAL A 204 -13.31 7.54 -8.00
N ILE A 205 -12.92 6.58 -8.86
CA ILE A 205 -11.51 6.32 -9.16
C ILE A 205 -10.83 7.58 -9.71
N GLN A 206 -11.45 8.22 -10.70
CA GLN A 206 -10.94 9.44 -11.29
C GLN A 206 -10.78 10.55 -10.25
N LYS A 207 -11.79 10.75 -9.39
CA LYS A 207 -11.74 11.70 -8.28
C LYS A 207 -10.58 11.39 -7.33
N MET A 208 -10.39 10.14 -6.94
CA MET A 208 -9.30 9.73 -6.05
C MET A 208 -7.93 10.02 -6.66
N ALA A 209 -7.75 9.71 -7.94
CA ALA A 209 -6.49 9.97 -8.65
C ALA A 209 -6.23 11.47 -8.79
N THR A 210 -7.22 12.26 -9.22
CA THR A 210 -7.07 13.72 -9.35
C THR A 210 -6.80 14.42 -8.00
N THR A 211 -7.36 13.89 -6.92
CA THR A 211 -7.21 14.49 -5.58
C THR A 211 -5.87 14.13 -4.96
N TYR A 212 -5.43 12.87 -5.06
CA TYR A 212 -4.36 12.30 -4.25
C TYR A 212 -3.17 11.71 -5.04
N LEU A 213 -3.21 11.65 -6.37
CA LEU A 213 -2.15 11.12 -7.23
C LEU A 213 -1.64 12.17 -8.23
N LYS A 214 -1.32 13.37 -7.76
CA LYS A 214 -0.71 14.40 -8.60
C LYS A 214 0.75 14.09 -8.80
N TRP A 215 1.19 13.96 -10.05
CA TRP A 215 2.58 13.65 -10.39
C TRP A 215 3.58 14.60 -9.73
N GLU A 216 3.20 15.88 -9.65
CA GLU A 216 3.98 16.97 -9.10
C GLU A 216 4.27 16.81 -7.60
N ASP A 217 3.50 15.99 -6.90
CA ASP A 217 3.70 15.67 -5.47
C ASP A 217 4.51 14.37 -5.27
N LEU A 218 4.77 13.58 -6.34
CA LEU A 218 5.58 12.37 -6.24
C LEU A 218 7.08 12.67 -6.28
N HIS A 219 7.79 12.10 -5.32
CA HIS A 219 9.24 12.00 -5.36
C HIS A 219 9.65 10.77 -6.16
N ALA A 220 10.53 10.94 -7.14
CA ALA A 220 11.13 9.86 -7.91
C ALA A 220 12.61 9.73 -7.54
N VAL A 221 12.99 8.59 -6.99
CA VAL A 221 14.38 8.24 -6.67
C VAL A 221 14.85 7.17 -7.64
N VAL A 222 15.96 7.45 -8.32
CA VAL A 222 16.64 6.54 -9.23
C VAL A 222 18.00 6.18 -8.64
N VAL A 223 18.30 4.90 -8.54
CA VAL A 223 19.62 4.40 -8.14
C VAL A 223 20.15 3.48 -9.22
N GLY A 224 21.27 3.81 -9.87
CA GLY A 224 21.84 2.97 -10.92
C GLY A 224 22.61 3.68 -12.01
#